data_AF-A0A438KRM3-F1
#
_entry.id   AF-A0A438KRM3-F1
#
_cell.length_a   1.000
_cell.length_b   1.000
_cell.length_c   1.000
_cell.angle_alpha   90.00
_cell.angle_beta   90.00
_cell.angle_gamma   90.00
#
_symmetry.space_group_name_H-M   'P 1'
#
loop_
_entity.id
_entity.type
_entity.pdbx_description
1 polymer ?
#
loop_
_entity_poly.entity_id
_entity_poly.type
_entity_poly.pdbx_seq_one_letter_code
_entity_poly.pdbx_strand_id
1 'polypeptide(L)'
;MEGLDFNRIDGEDAACLEGVFTEAEVFFALSDLNGDKAPGPDGFSLSFWQFSWDFVKDEVMGFMKEFHEHDRFVRSLNSIFPVLANRIKKVVGKVVSSAQNAFVEGRQILDAALIANEAIDSLLKRNESGVLCKLDIEKVYDHLNWNFLLLVLQRMGFGEKWTGWISWCISTATFSVLINGTPTGFFNSSRGLRQGDPLSPYLFIIGMEAFSRLILRAVRGGFSFGLLDKRKKWRRGCAISGLRINLDKSEILPVGRVENLEALALEVGCKVGRLPNSYLGIPLGANHKSVAVWDGVEERFRRRLALWKRNYISKGGRITLIRSTLSSMPIYLMSLLRMPRVVSLRLEKIRRDFLWGEGALERKPHLVNWDSVCSDIRKGGLGVRRLSTLNRALLCKWNWRFANEREALWRQVISRKFGEEEGGWYTREVREGFGVGLWKEIRKEGALLQNKVVFSVGNGRRVKFWNDNWCENFSLNNLFPSLYAFASFKEAWLVELWDHSGDEGVWNPSFSRSFNDWEVEGWRDYF
;
A
#
# COMPACT_ATOMS: atom_id res chain seq x y z
N MET A 1 -18.56 -4.33 24.51
CA MET A 1 -18.80 -4.30 23.05
C MET A 1 -20.03 -3.47 22.71
N GLU A 2 -21.01 -3.32 23.62
CA GLU A 2 -22.17 -2.43 23.40
C GLU A 2 -21.77 -0.97 23.16
N GLY A 3 -22.34 -0.37 22.11
CA GLY A 3 -22.08 1.00 21.67
C GLY A 3 -20.76 1.18 20.89
N LEU A 4 -20.22 0.15 20.25
CA LEU A 4 -19.20 0.28 19.21
C LEU A 4 -19.86 0.15 17.84
N ASP A 5 -19.77 1.21 17.05
CA ASP A 5 -20.30 1.21 15.69
C ASP A 5 -19.24 0.67 14.72
N PHE A 6 -19.60 -0.43 14.08
CA PHE A 6 -18.82 -1.06 13.02
C PHE A 6 -19.45 -0.76 11.67
N ASN A 7 -18.60 -0.61 10.66
CA ASN A 7 -19.07 -0.69 9.28
C ASN A 7 -19.54 -2.13 9.04
N ARG A 8 -20.62 -2.28 8.28
CA ARG A 8 -21.24 -3.58 8.02
C ARG A 8 -21.23 -3.86 6.52
N ILE A 9 -21.08 -5.13 6.18
CA ILE A 9 -21.39 -5.60 4.83
C ILE A 9 -22.90 -5.57 4.62
N ASP A 10 -23.33 -5.41 3.36
CA ASP A 10 -24.74 -5.53 3.00
C ASP A 10 -25.18 -7.01 2.92
N GLY A 11 -26.48 -7.24 2.75
CA GLY A 11 -27.04 -8.58 2.69
C GLY A 11 -26.57 -9.38 1.46
N GLU A 12 -26.29 -8.70 0.35
CA GLU A 12 -25.81 -9.32 -0.89
C GLU A 12 -24.37 -9.80 -0.74
N ASP A 13 -23.49 -8.99 -0.16
CA ASP A 13 -22.12 -9.35 0.21
C ASP A 13 -22.13 -10.57 1.14
N ALA A 14 -22.96 -10.55 2.19
CA ALA A 14 -23.07 -11.66 3.14
C ALA A 14 -23.52 -12.96 2.45
N ALA A 15 -24.55 -12.89 1.60
CA ALA A 15 -25.01 -14.03 0.82
C ALA A 15 -23.95 -14.53 -0.17
N CYS A 16 -23.19 -13.63 -0.80
CA CYS A 16 -22.09 -13.97 -1.70
C CYS A 16 -20.97 -14.74 -1.00
N LEU A 17 -20.62 -14.35 0.24
CA LEU A 17 -19.63 -15.06 1.05
C LEU A 17 -20.07 -16.48 1.39
N GLU A 18 -21.38 -16.70 1.59
CA GLU A 18 -21.98 -17.96 2.02
C GLU A 18 -22.49 -18.83 0.85
N GLY A 19 -22.29 -18.36 -0.39
CA GLY A 19 -22.69 -19.08 -1.61
C GLY A 19 -22.01 -20.45 -1.75
N VAL A 20 -22.64 -21.33 -2.54
CA VAL A 20 -22.11 -22.66 -2.87
C VAL A 20 -20.75 -22.54 -3.54
N PHE A 21 -19.85 -23.49 -3.26
CA PHE A 21 -18.51 -23.46 -3.85
C PHE A 21 -18.53 -23.85 -5.33
N THR A 22 -17.83 -23.09 -6.18
CA THR A 22 -17.69 -23.39 -7.62
C THR A 22 -16.34 -24.04 -7.92
N GLU A 23 -16.27 -24.90 -8.93
CA GLU A 23 -14.99 -25.51 -9.33
C GLU A 23 -13.95 -24.44 -9.71
N ALA A 24 -14.39 -23.42 -10.47
CA ALA A 24 -13.53 -22.34 -10.94
C ALA A 24 -12.90 -21.54 -9.79
N GLU A 25 -13.65 -21.21 -8.73
CA GLU A 25 -13.08 -20.46 -7.61
C GLU A 25 -12.09 -21.29 -6.79
N VAL A 26 -12.35 -22.59 -6.63
CA VAL A 26 -11.48 -23.50 -5.87
C VAL A 26 -10.17 -23.71 -6.63
N PHE A 27 -10.26 -23.98 -7.93
CA PHE A 27 -9.09 -24.12 -8.79
C PHE A 27 -8.28 -22.82 -8.87
N PHE A 28 -8.94 -21.66 -8.98
CA PHE A 28 -8.26 -20.37 -8.96
C PHE A 28 -7.50 -20.15 -7.64
N ALA A 29 -8.13 -20.44 -6.49
CA ALA A 29 -7.48 -20.30 -5.19
C ALA A 29 -6.27 -21.23 -5.01
N LEU A 30 -6.30 -22.43 -5.60
CA LEU A 30 -5.17 -23.36 -5.62
C LEU A 30 -4.04 -22.89 -6.54
N SER A 31 -4.40 -22.38 -7.73
CA SER A 31 -3.45 -21.92 -8.75
C SER A 31 -2.71 -20.63 -8.36
N ASP A 32 -3.36 -19.77 -7.58
CA ASP A 32 -2.75 -18.52 -7.09
C ASP A 32 -1.67 -18.77 -6.01
N LEU A 33 -1.63 -19.97 -5.42
CA LEU A 33 -0.59 -20.32 -4.47
C LEU A 33 0.71 -20.73 -5.18
N ASN A 34 1.84 -20.32 -4.62
CA ASN A 34 3.14 -20.75 -5.11
C ASN A 34 3.33 -22.27 -4.94
N GLY A 35 3.52 -22.99 -6.05
CA GLY A 35 3.72 -24.43 -6.09
C GLY A 35 4.95 -24.93 -5.32
N ASP A 36 5.96 -24.07 -5.14
CA ASP A 36 7.22 -24.37 -4.43
C ASP A 36 7.12 -24.21 -2.89
N LYS A 37 5.92 -23.96 -2.34
CA LYS A 37 5.76 -23.93 -0.88
C LYS A 37 6.03 -25.31 -0.28
N ALA A 38 6.63 -25.30 0.92
CA ALA A 38 6.86 -26.52 1.68
C ALA A 38 5.54 -27.29 1.90
N PRO A 39 5.56 -28.62 1.75
CA PRO A 39 4.38 -29.45 1.90
C PRO A 39 3.82 -29.41 3.32
N GLY A 40 2.53 -29.68 3.45
CA GLY A 40 1.88 -29.83 4.73
C GLY A 40 2.22 -31.16 5.42
N PRO A 41 1.53 -31.48 6.53
CA PRO A 41 1.67 -32.78 7.21
C PRO A 41 1.33 -34.00 6.33
N ASP A 42 0.62 -33.78 5.22
CA ASP A 42 0.27 -34.77 4.20
C ASP A 42 1.44 -35.10 3.25
N GLY A 43 2.50 -34.30 3.25
CA GLY A 43 3.69 -34.52 2.44
C GLY A 43 3.57 -34.12 0.96
N PHE A 44 2.40 -33.68 0.51
CA PHE A 44 2.18 -33.24 -0.87
C PHE A 44 2.47 -31.74 -1.05
N SER A 45 3.21 -31.39 -2.10
CA SER A 45 3.45 -30.00 -2.48
C SER A 45 2.22 -29.38 -3.14
N LEU A 46 2.12 -28.06 -3.15
CA LEU A 46 1.05 -27.38 -3.89
C LEU A 46 1.13 -27.61 -5.41
N SER A 47 2.34 -27.81 -5.95
CA SER A 47 2.53 -28.19 -7.36
C SER A 47 1.87 -29.54 -7.71
N PHE A 48 1.85 -30.50 -6.78
CA PHE A 48 1.12 -31.76 -6.97
C PHE A 48 -0.38 -31.50 -7.13
N TRP A 49 -0.97 -30.74 -6.21
CA TRP A 49 -2.40 -30.41 -6.26
C TRP A 49 -2.80 -29.63 -7.52
N GLN A 50 -1.92 -28.75 -8.01
CA GLN A 50 -2.13 -28.00 -9.26
C GLN A 50 -2.05 -28.92 -10.49
N PHE A 51 -1.07 -29.81 -10.53
CA PHE A 51 -0.87 -30.74 -11.66
C PHE A 51 -1.94 -31.83 -11.72
N SER A 52 -2.32 -32.38 -10.57
CA SER A 52 -3.25 -33.50 -10.45
C SER A 52 -4.71 -33.07 -10.31
N TRP A 53 -5.04 -31.80 -10.56
CA TRP A 53 -6.40 -31.26 -10.38
C TRP A 53 -7.46 -32.09 -11.09
N ASP A 54 -7.25 -32.45 -12.34
CA ASP A 54 -8.22 -33.25 -13.13
C ASP A 54 -8.55 -34.61 -12.50
N PHE A 55 -7.63 -35.16 -11.70
CA PHE A 55 -7.83 -36.41 -10.98
C PHE A 55 -8.49 -36.22 -9.61
N VAL A 56 -8.09 -35.19 -8.86
CA VAL A 56 -8.56 -34.98 -7.47
C VAL A 56 -9.80 -34.08 -7.36
N LYS A 57 -10.21 -33.40 -8.44
CA LYS A 57 -11.24 -32.36 -8.41
C LYS A 57 -12.58 -32.86 -7.86
N ASP A 58 -13.01 -34.06 -8.24
CA ASP A 58 -14.34 -34.56 -7.86
C ASP A 58 -14.41 -34.83 -6.35
N GLU A 59 -13.31 -35.35 -5.77
CA GLU A 59 -13.17 -35.51 -4.33
C GLU A 59 -13.12 -34.15 -3.62
N VAL A 60 -12.28 -33.22 -4.09
CA VAL A 60 -12.16 -31.87 -3.50
C VAL A 60 -13.49 -31.12 -3.55
N MET A 61 -14.23 -31.20 -4.65
CA MET A 61 -15.53 -30.55 -4.78
C MET A 61 -16.60 -31.24 -3.93
N GLY A 62 -16.57 -32.56 -3.80
CA GLY A 62 -17.40 -33.31 -2.85
C GLY A 62 -17.18 -32.82 -1.42
N PHE A 63 -15.91 -32.67 -1.02
CA PHE A 63 -15.53 -32.12 0.28
C PHE A 63 -16.02 -30.68 0.50
N MET A 64 -15.91 -29.81 -0.51
CA MET A 64 -16.40 -28.43 -0.43
C MET A 64 -17.93 -28.37 -0.28
N LYS A 65 -18.64 -29.28 -0.94
CA LYS A 65 -20.10 -29.40 -0.84
C LYS A 65 -20.52 -29.88 0.56
N GLU A 66 -19.87 -30.92 1.08
CA GLU A 66 -20.13 -31.42 2.44
C GLU A 66 -19.87 -30.33 3.49
N PHE A 67 -18.78 -29.59 3.35
CA PHE A 67 -18.45 -28.45 4.21
C PHE A 67 -19.52 -27.36 4.17
N HIS A 68 -20.04 -27.05 2.97
CA HIS A 68 -21.13 -26.09 2.82
C HIS A 68 -22.43 -26.59 3.46
N GLU A 69 -22.75 -27.88 3.39
CA GLU A 69 -24.02 -28.43 3.89
C GLU A 69 -24.03 -28.68 5.41
N HIS A 70 -22.89 -29.11 5.98
CA HIS A 70 -22.82 -29.63 7.36
C HIS A 70 -21.96 -28.80 8.32
N ASP A 71 -21.33 -27.73 7.84
CA ASP A 71 -20.48 -26.80 8.60
C ASP A 71 -19.32 -27.47 9.38
N ARG A 72 -18.95 -28.71 9.02
CA ARG A 72 -17.94 -29.54 9.70
C ARG A 72 -17.17 -30.42 8.71
N PHE A 73 -15.98 -30.88 9.12
CA PHE A 73 -15.07 -31.66 8.28
C PHE A 73 -14.39 -32.82 9.03
N VAL A 74 -13.86 -33.78 8.27
CA VAL A 74 -12.90 -34.82 8.69
C VAL A 74 -11.47 -34.31 8.47
N ARG A 75 -10.69 -34.08 9.53
CA ARG A 75 -9.30 -33.51 9.52
C ARG A 75 -8.49 -33.86 8.24
N SER A 76 -8.11 -32.87 7.42
CA SER A 76 -6.82 -32.84 6.65
C SER A 76 -6.71 -31.79 5.52
N LEU A 77 -7.80 -31.21 5.00
CA LEU A 77 -7.70 -30.42 3.77
C LEU A 77 -7.49 -28.92 4.00
N ASN A 78 -6.23 -28.48 3.86
CA ASN A 78 -5.84 -27.06 3.90
C ASN A 78 -6.32 -26.24 2.69
N SER A 79 -6.94 -26.87 1.68
CA SER A 79 -7.40 -26.25 0.44
C SER A 79 -8.56 -25.26 0.61
N ILE A 80 -9.31 -25.32 1.72
CA ILE A 80 -10.43 -24.42 2.02
C ILE A 80 -9.97 -23.01 2.43
N PHE A 81 -8.85 -22.91 3.15
CA PHE A 81 -8.41 -21.62 3.70
C PHE A 81 -8.09 -20.58 2.63
N PRO A 82 -7.40 -20.93 1.52
CA PRO A 82 -7.23 -20.04 0.37
C PRO A 82 -8.56 -19.56 -0.23
N VAL A 83 -9.56 -20.45 -0.35
CA VAL A 83 -10.87 -20.12 -0.93
C VAL A 83 -11.61 -19.12 -0.04
N LEU A 84 -11.68 -19.38 1.27
CA LEU A 84 -12.28 -18.46 2.23
C LEU A 84 -11.51 -17.14 2.31
N ALA A 85 -10.18 -17.17 2.22
CA ALA A 85 -9.35 -15.97 2.16
C ALA A 85 -9.67 -15.10 0.93
N ASN A 86 -9.87 -15.72 -0.24
CA ASN A 86 -10.27 -15.00 -1.45
C ASN A 86 -11.68 -14.41 -1.35
N ARG A 87 -12.61 -15.08 -0.66
CA ARG A 87 -13.96 -14.55 -0.39
C ARG A 87 -13.90 -13.34 0.56
N ILE A 88 -13.23 -13.46 1.71
CA ILE A 88 -13.16 -12.35 2.69
C ILE A 88 -12.38 -11.15 2.16
N LYS A 89 -11.37 -11.37 1.32
CA LYS A 89 -10.57 -10.30 0.68
C LYS A 89 -11.44 -9.27 -0.05
N LYS A 90 -12.54 -9.71 -0.69
CA LYS A 90 -13.46 -8.84 -1.45
C LYS A 90 -14.24 -7.86 -0.57
N VAL A 91 -14.52 -8.24 0.67
CA VAL A 91 -15.38 -7.47 1.58
C VAL A 91 -14.61 -6.76 2.70
N VAL A 92 -13.39 -7.21 3.01
CA VAL A 92 -12.65 -6.72 4.19
C VAL A 92 -12.42 -5.20 4.14
N GLY A 93 -12.22 -4.65 2.94
CA GLY A 93 -12.04 -3.22 2.73
C GLY A 93 -13.27 -2.35 3.04
N LYS A 94 -14.47 -2.94 3.05
CA LYS A 94 -15.74 -2.27 3.40
C LYS A 94 -15.91 -2.15 4.92
N VAL A 95 -15.43 -3.15 5.67
CA VAL A 95 -15.65 -3.24 7.13
C VAL A 95 -14.53 -2.63 7.97
N VAL A 96 -13.28 -2.59 7.48
CA VAL A 96 -12.14 -2.02 8.20
C VAL A 96 -11.90 -0.54 7.85
N SER A 97 -11.48 0.24 8.84
CA SER A 97 -11.19 1.67 8.70
C SER A 97 -10.22 1.95 7.56
N SER A 98 -10.41 3.05 6.84
CA SER A 98 -9.51 3.49 5.76
C SER A 98 -8.08 3.78 6.24
N ALA A 99 -7.86 3.97 7.54
CA ALA A 99 -6.54 4.14 8.15
C ALA A 99 -5.76 2.82 8.33
N GLN A 100 -6.40 1.67 8.10
CA GLN A 100 -5.77 0.36 8.22
C GLN A 100 -5.28 -0.14 6.87
N ASN A 101 -3.97 -0.08 6.63
CA ASN A 101 -3.40 -0.34 5.29
C ASN A 101 -2.97 -1.79 5.06
N ALA A 102 -2.69 -2.55 6.12
CA ALA A 102 -2.13 -3.89 6.01
C ALA A 102 -3.16 -4.90 5.49
N PHE A 103 -2.76 -5.74 4.52
CA PHE A 103 -3.60 -6.79 3.89
C PHE A 103 -4.90 -6.27 3.23
N VAL A 104 -4.96 -4.94 3.09
CA VAL A 104 -5.88 -4.09 2.33
C VAL A 104 -5.78 -4.19 0.81
N GLU A 105 -6.68 -4.82 0.05
CA GLU A 105 -6.61 -4.67 -1.42
C GLU A 105 -6.69 -3.18 -1.82
N GLY A 106 -5.80 -2.76 -2.72
CA GLY A 106 -5.65 -1.37 -3.15
C GLY A 106 -4.94 -0.43 -2.16
N ARG A 107 -4.65 -0.86 -0.92
CA ARG A 107 -3.97 -0.02 0.09
C ARG A 107 -2.48 -0.34 0.15
N GLN A 108 -1.62 0.68 0.04
CA GLN A 108 -0.17 0.49 0.07
C GLN A 108 0.42 0.88 1.42
N ILE A 109 1.49 0.16 1.81
CA ILE A 109 2.24 0.44 3.05
C ILE A 109 2.81 1.86 3.08
N LEU A 110 3.20 2.38 1.92
CA LEU A 110 3.78 3.72 1.79
C LEU A 110 2.75 4.83 1.97
N ASP A 111 1.45 4.55 1.78
CA ASP A 111 0.38 5.53 1.97
C ASP A 111 0.31 5.96 3.45
N ALA A 112 0.44 5.00 4.38
CA ALA A 112 0.50 5.27 5.81
C ALA A 112 1.75 6.09 6.19
N ALA A 113 2.90 5.75 5.60
CA ALA A 113 4.15 6.47 5.84
C ALA A 113 4.09 7.92 5.31
N LEU A 114 3.42 8.15 4.17
CA LEU A 114 3.17 9.49 3.63
C LEU A 114 2.28 10.30 4.59
N ILE A 115 1.12 9.76 4.97
CA ILE A 115 0.17 10.43 5.88
C ILE A 115 0.87 10.81 7.19
N ALA A 116 1.60 9.87 7.79
CA ALA A 116 2.30 10.11 9.06
C ALA A 116 3.33 11.23 8.96
N ASN A 117 4.16 11.25 7.90
CA ASN A 117 5.13 12.33 7.71
C ASN A 117 4.47 13.68 7.44
N GLU A 118 3.39 13.72 6.65
CA GLU A 118 2.67 14.96 6.36
C GLU A 118 1.91 15.50 7.56
N ALA A 119 1.44 14.63 8.46
CA ALA A 119 0.85 15.01 9.74
C ALA A 119 1.89 15.62 10.69
N ILE A 120 3.06 14.99 10.82
CA ILE A 120 4.19 15.52 11.61
C ILE A 120 4.63 16.88 11.05
N ASP A 121 4.79 17.00 9.73
CA ASP A 121 5.14 18.26 9.07
C ASP A 121 4.12 19.36 9.36
N SER A 122 2.83 19.04 9.33
CA SER A 122 1.76 20.01 9.63
C SER A 122 1.84 20.53 11.06
N LEU A 123 2.06 19.66 12.04
CA LEU A 123 2.20 20.05 13.46
C LEU A 123 3.42 20.96 13.66
N LEU A 124 4.57 20.55 13.13
CA LEU A 124 5.81 21.32 13.24
C LEU A 124 5.69 22.71 12.59
N LYS A 125 5.02 22.80 11.43
CA LYS A 125 4.79 24.08 10.74
C LYS A 125 3.87 25.02 11.48
N ARG A 126 2.87 24.48 12.18
CA ARG A 126 1.94 25.28 13.00
C ARG A 126 2.54 25.68 14.35
N ASN A 127 3.76 25.23 14.64
CA ASN A 127 4.38 25.34 15.96
C ASN A 127 3.48 24.75 17.07
N GLU A 128 2.71 23.72 16.70
CA GLU A 128 1.83 22.99 17.61
C GLU A 128 2.59 21.80 18.20
N SER A 129 2.37 21.57 19.49
CA SER A 129 2.95 20.44 20.20
C SER A 129 2.03 19.23 20.09
N GLY A 130 2.60 18.10 19.69
CA GLY A 130 1.88 16.85 19.54
C GLY A 130 2.68 15.67 20.07
N VAL A 131 1.97 14.58 20.33
CA VAL A 131 2.57 13.33 20.78
C VAL A 131 2.15 12.21 19.83
N LEU A 132 3.14 11.52 19.27
CA LEU A 132 2.93 10.34 18.44
C LEU A 132 3.13 9.07 19.29
N CYS A 133 2.09 8.24 19.37
CA CYS A 133 2.15 6.96 20.08
C CYS A 133 2.41 5.83 19.08
N LYS A 134 3.58 5.19 19.19
CA LYS A 134 3.94 4.00 18.42
C LYS A 134 3.74 2.78 19.32
N LEU A 135 2.62 2.09 19.14
CA LEU A 135 2.25 0.92 19.93
C LEU A 135 2.64 -0.38 19.23
N ASP A 136 3.24 -1.30 19.97
CA ASP A 136 3.53 -2.68 19.53
C ASP A 136 2.63 -3.66 20.28
N ILE A 137 2.20 -4.74 19.63
CA ILE A 137 1.28 -5.72 20.22
C ILE A 137 2.01 -7.06 20.35
N GLU A 138 1.92 -7.67 21.54
CA GLU A 138 2.60 -8.92 21.86
C GLU A 138 1.96 -10.11 21.17
N LYS A 139 2.75 -10.81 20.34
CA LYS A 139 2.42 -12.12 19.77
C LYS A 139 0.98 -12.18 19.26
N VAL A 140 0.69 -11.30 18.32
CA VAL A 140 -0.69 -10.89 18.02
C VAL A 140 -1.53 -12.03 17.45
N TYR A 141 -0.90 -12.90 16.66
CA TYR A 141 -1.55 -14.12 16.18
C TYR A 141 -1.85 -15.07 17.34
N ASP A 142 -0.99 -15.19 18.35
CA ASP A 142 -1.08 -16.25 19.37
C ASP A 142 -2.13 -15.95 20.47
N HIS A 143 -2.50 -14.68 20.65
CA HIS A 143 -3.30 -14.24 21.81
C HIS A 143 -4.76 -13.86 21.51
N LEU A 144 -5.16 -13.72 20.25
CA LEU A 144 -6.50 -13.25 19.89
C LEU A 144 -7.58 -14.21 20.40
N ASN A 145 -8.53 -13.69 21.18
CA ASN A 145 -9.63 -14.48 21.71
C ASN A 145 -10.66 -14.79 20.60
N TRP A 146 -11.02 -16.07 20.43
CA TRP A 146 -11.94 -16.50 19.38
C TRP A 146 -13.36 -15.99 19.57
N ASN A 147 -13.91 -16.05 20.79
CA ASN A 147 -15.26 -15.56 21.06
C ASN A 147 -15.38 -14.06 20.77
N PHE A 148 -14.33 -13.30 21.09
CA PHE A 148 -14.25 -11.89 20.73
C PHE A 148 -14.26 -11.69 19.20
N LEU A 149 -13.42 -12.42 18.46
CA LEU A 149 -13.36 -12.32 17.00
C LEU A 149 -14.71 -12.66 16.34
N LEU A 150 -15.33 -13.76 16.76
CA LEU A 150 -16.64 -14.19 16.23
C LEU A 150 -17.72 -13.15 16.51
N LEU A 151 -17.73 -12.56 17.71
CA LEU A 151 -18.64 -11.46 18.04
C LEU A 151 -18.41 -10.22 17.17
N VAL A 152 -17.15 -9.88 16.84
CA VAL A 152 -16.83 -8.77 15.93
C VAL A 152 -17.34 -9.06 14.53
N LEU A 153 -17.16 -10.27 14.01
CA LEU A 153 -17.67 -10.68 12.69
C LEU A 153 -19.20 -10.54 12.62
N GLN A 154 -19.91 -11.05 13.61
CA GLN A 154 -21.38 -10.90 13.67
C GLN A 154 -21.81 -9.42 13.69
N ARG A 155 -21.10 -8.58 14.46
CA ARG A 155 -21.37 -7.13 14.53
C ARG A 155 -21.08 -6.40 13.21
N MET A 156 -20.14 -6.90 12.41
CA MET A 156 -19.83 -6.40 11.05
C MET A 156 -20.80 -6.95 9.97
N GLY A 157 -21.80 -7.74 10.34
CA GLY A 157 -22.82 -8.24 9.41
C GLY A 157 -22.44 -9.52 8.66
N PHE A 158 -21.35 -10.20 9.04
CA PHE A 158 -21.10 -11.55 8.55
C PHE A 158 -22.18 -12.51 9.06
N GLY A 159 -22.70 -13.35 8.17
CA GLY A 159 -23.78 -14.29 8.49
C GLY A 159 -23.35 -15.41 9.43
N GLU A 160 -24.33 -16.08 10.02
CA GLU A 160 -24.09 -17.13 11.03
C GLU A 160 -23.28 -18.28 10.43
N LYS A 161 -23.59 -18.68 9.20
CA LYS A 161 -22.91 -19.77 8.50
C LYS A 161 -21.43 -19.45 8.30
N TRP A 162 -21.12 -18.26 7.79
CA TRP A 162 -19.75 -17.79 7.67
C TRP A 162 -19.03 -17.80 9.01
N THR A 163 -19.65 -17.29 10.08
CA THR A 163 -19.02 -17.28 11.41
C THR A 163 -18.80 -18.69 11.96
N GLY A 164 -19.68 -19.64 11.65
CA GLY A 164 -19.52 -21.06 11.93
C GLY A 164 -18.29 -21.65 11.23
N TRP A 165 -18.15 -21.39 9.93
CA TRP A 165 -16.98 -21.78 9.14
C TRP A 165 -15.67 -21.24 9.72
N ILE A 166 -15.62 -19.97 10.09
CA ILE A 166 -14.43 -19.36 10.70
C ILE A 166 -14.14 -19.99 12.07
N SER A 167 -15.16 -20.18 12.91
CA SER A 167 -15.04 -20.83 14.22
C SER A 167 -14.43 -22.23 14.10
N TRP A 168 -14.85 -22.98 13.10
CA TRP A 168 -14.30 -24.29 12.80
C TRP A 168 -12.85 -24.20 12.31
N CYS A 169 -12.54 -23.31 11.36
CA CYS A 169 -11.19 -23.15 10.82
C CYS A 169 -10.14 -22.82 11.90
N ILE A 170 -10.46 -21.92 12.83
CA ILE A 170 -9.54 -21.53 13.90
C ILE A 170 -9.40 -22.60 14.98
N SER A 171 -10.46 -23.37 15.27
CA SER A 171 -10.48 -24.41 16.32
C SER A 171 -9.80 -25.73 15.93
N THR A 172 -9.61 -25.98 14.64
CA THR A 172 -8.97 -27.21 14.16
C THR A 172 -7.45 -27.24 14.34
N ALA A 173 -6.84 -26.19 14.89
CA ALA A 173 -5.40 -26.08 15.06
C ALA A 173 -4.91 -27.00 16.21
N THR A 174 -4.03 -27.95 15.87
CA THR A 174 -3.32 -28.79 16.83
C THR A 174 -1.84 -28.42 16.88
N PHE A 175 -1.25 -28.49 18.07
CA PHE A 175 0.14 -28.21 18.32
C PHE A 175 0.81 -29.44 18.93
N SER A 176 2.08 -29.65 18.62
CA SER A 176 2.91 -30.70 19.20
C SER A 176 4.18 -30.09 19.79
N VAL A 177 4.68 -30.64 20.89
CA VAL A 177 5.92 -30.20 21.52
C VAL A 177 7.05 -31.11 21.06
N LEU A 178 8.14 -30.52 20.59
CA LEU A 178 9.36 -31.28 20.30
C LEU A 178 10.09 -31.58 21.61
N ILE A 179 10.11 -32.85 22.01
CA ILE A 179 10.93 -33.34 23.12
C ILE A 179 12.07 -34.14 22.48
N ASN A 180 13.31 -33.72 22.71
CA ASN A 180 14.52 -34.33 22.13
C ASN A 180 14.49 -34.45 20.59
N GLY A 181 13.87 -33.50 19.91
CA GLY A 181 13.76 -33.48 18.43
C GLY A 181 12.61 -34.32 17.87
N THR A 182 11.85 -35.03 18.71
CA THR A 182 10.67 -35.80 18.29
C THR A 182 9.37 -35.12 18.73
N PRO A 183 8.40 -34.91 17.81
CA PRO A 183 7.11 -34.34 18.17
C PRO A 183 6.36 -35.31 19.09
N THR A 184 6.03 -34.85 20.29
CA THR A 184 5.43 -35.68 21.34
C THR A 184 4.08 -35.09 21.75
N GLY A 185 3.02 -35.87 21.54
CA GLY A 185 1.65 -35.49 21.86
C GLY A 185 1.07 -34.41 20.94
N PHE A 186 -0.26 -34.33 20.91
CA PHE A 186 -1.00 -33.25 20.27
C PHE A 186 -1.95 -32.61 21.28
N PHE A 187 -1.98 -31.29 21.32
CA PHE A 187 -2.96 -30.53 22.08
C PHE A 187 -3.65 -29.50 21.20
N ASN A 188 -4.89 -29.18 21.53
CA ASN A 188 -5.68 -28.18 20.81
C ASN A 188 -5.36 -26.79 21.36
N SER A 189 -5.45 -25.77 20.50
CA SER A 189 -5.49 -24.38 20.99
C SER A 189 -6.88 -23.97 21.43
N SER A 190 -6.95 -22.96 22.29
CA SER A 190 -8.18 -22.30 22.73
C SER A 190 -8.25 -20.83 22.33
N ARG A 191 -7.20 -20.32 21.66
CA ARG A 191 -7.08 -18.93 21.19
C ARG A 191 -6.04 -18.81 20.07
N GLY A 192 -6.02 -17.66 19.42
CA GLY A 192 -5.02 -17.30 18.43
C GLY A 192 -5.29 -17.83 17.02
N LEU A 193 -4.51 -17.36 16.06
CA LEU A 193 -4.61 -17.56 14.63
C LEU A 193 -3.33 -18.22 14.14
N ARG A 194 -3.40 -19.00 13.05
CA ARG A 194 -2.24 -19.73 12.52
C ARG A 194 -1.31 -18.78 11.77
N GLN A 195 -0.02 -18.81 12.09
CA GLN A 195 0.96 -18.07 11.30
C GLN A 195 1.23 -18.82 9.99
N GLY A 196 1.20 -18.10 8.86
CA GLY A 196 1.39 -18.67 7.52
C GLY A 196 0.10 -19.16 6.85
N ASP A 197 -1.04 -19.15 7.55
CA ASP A 197 -2.35 -19.41 6.99
C ASP A 197 -2.86 -18.20 6.18
N PRO A 198 -3.38 -18.38 4.95
CA PRO A 198 -3.91 -17.29 4.12
C PRO A 198 -5.11 -16.54 4.73
N LEU A 199 -5.90 -17.17 5.61
CA LEU A 199 -7.08 -16.55 6.20
C LEU A 199 -6.75 -15.68 7.41
N SER A 200 -5.77 -16.11 8.21
CA SER A 200 -5.37 -15.48 9.47
C SER A 200 -5.05 -13.97 9.39
N PRO A 201 -4.37 -13.43 8.35
CA PRO A 201 -4.14 -11.99 8.23
C PRO A 201 -5.44 -11.17 8.16
N TYR A 202 -6.48 -11.67 7.48
CA TYR A 202 -7.77 -10.97 7.34
C TYR A 202 -8.56 -10.98 8.66
N LEU A 203 -8.59 -12.12 9.34
CA LEU A 203 -9.21 -12.23 10.66
C LEU A 203 -8.50 -11.35 11.69
N PHE A 204 -7.17 -11.28 11.60
CA PHE A 204 -6.37 -10.42 12.44
C PHE A 204 -6.74 -8.94 12.27
N ILE A 205 -6.81 -8.44 11.03
CA ILE A 205 -7.15 -7.03 10.79
C ILE A 205 -8.57 -6.68 11.25
N ILE A 206 -9.53 -7.62 11.15
CA ILE A 206 -10.89 -7.46 11.68
C ILE A 206 -10.86 -7.34 13.21
N GLY A 207 -10.12 -8.21 13.91
CA GLY A 207 -9.93 -8.10 15.36
C GLY A 207 -9.29 -6.77 15.77
N MET A 208 -8.34 -6.27 14.97
CA MET A 208 -7.69 -4.98 15.20
C MET A 208 -8.60 -3.78 14.95
N GLU A 209 -9.56 -3.87 14.04
CA GLU A 209 -10.54 -2.80 13.82
C GLU A 209 -11.36 -2.55 15.09
N ALA A 210 -11.78 -3.61 15.80
CA ALA A 210 -12.46 -3.46 17.09
C ALA A 210 -11.58 -2.78 18.15
N PHE A 211 -10.29 -3.08 18.17
CA PHE A 211 -9.34 -2.37 19.02
C PHE A 211 -9.19 -0.89 18.63
N SER A 212 -9.12 -0.58 17.33
CA SER A 212 -9.09 0.78 16.80
C SER A 212 -10.33 1.59 17.22
N ARG A 213 -11.52 0.99 17.12
CA ARG A 213 -12.79 1.61 17.55
C ARG A 213 -12.83 1.88 19.05
N LEU A 214 -12.26 0.99 19.88
CA LEU A 214 -12.12 1.21 21.32
C LEU A 214 -11.22 2.42 21.61
N ILE A 215 -10.10 2.56 20.89
CA ILE A 215 -9.22 3.72 21.01
C ILE A 215 -9.96 5.01 20.61
N LEU A 216 -10.65 5.00 19.46
CA LEU A 216 -11.39 6.18 19.00
C LEU A 216 -12.51 6.59 19.96
N ARG A 217 -13.24 5.63 20.52
CA ARG A 217 -14.27 5.91 21.54
C ARG A 217 -13.65 6.48 22.81
N ALA A 218 -12.50 5.96 23.23
CA ALA A 218 -11.75 6.53 24.33
C ALA A 218 -11.42 8.01 24.03
N VAL A 219 -10.79 8.31 22.89
CA VAL A 219 -10.46 9.68 22.45
C VAL A 219 -11.68 10.61 22.44
N ARG A 220 -12.79 10.20 21.80
CA ARG A 220 -14.03 11.00 21.72
C ARG A 220 -14.67 11.27 23.09
N GLY A 221 -14.54 10.35 24.04
CA GLY A 221 -15.02 10.49 25.42
C GLY A 221 -14.15 11.41 26.29
N GLY A 222 -13.44 12.38 25.70
CA GLY A 222 -12.56 13.31 26.43
C GLY A 222 -11.32 12.62 27.00
N PHE A 223 -10.63 11.80 26.21
CA PHE A 223 -9.30 11.30 26.59
C PHE A 223 -8.28 12.45 26.48
N SER A 224 -8.31 13.35 27.45
CA SER A 224 -7.11 14.03 27.92
C SER A 224 -6.26 12.97 28.61
N PHE A 225 -4.96 12.98 28.43
CA PHE A 225 -4.02 11.96 28.91
C PHE A 225 -3.80 11.99 30.43
N GLY A 226 -4.84 12.26 31.21
CA GLY A 226 -4.86 12.16 32.66
C GLY A 226 -6.01 11.27 33.13
N LEU A 227 -5.64 10.33 34.02
CA LEU A 227 -6.40 9.72 35.11
C LEU A 227 -6.45 8.18 35.08
N LEU A 228 -5.85 7.64 36.15
CA LEU A 228 -5.76 6.27 36.65
C LEU A 228 -6.99 5.36 36.43
N ASP A 229 -8.19 5.94 36.36
CA ASP A 229 -9.44 5.18 36.22
C ASP A 229 -9.65 4.64 34.78
N LYS A 230 -9.00 5.26 33.78
CA LYS A 230 -9.09 4.86 32.37
C LYS A 230 -8.08 3.77 31.96
N ARG A 231 -7.00 3.56 32.74
CA ARG A 231 -6.13 2.36 32.64
C ARG A 231 -6.95 1.07 32.80
N LYS A 232 -7.97 1.07 33.66
CA LYS A 232 -8.87 -0.09 33.84
C LYS A 232 -9.70 -0.36 32.59
N LYS A 233 -10.22 0.67 31.91
CA LYS A 233 -11.06 0.51 30.70
C LYS A 233 -10.24 0.06 29.49
N TRP A 234 -9.03 0.59 29.33
CA TRP A 234 -8.06 0.13 28.33
C TRP A 234 -7.60 -1.31 28.58
N ARG A 235 -7.23 -1.66 29.82
CA ARG A 235 -6.93 -3.04 30.21
C ARG A 235 -8.13 -3.97 30.04
N ARG A 236 -9.36 -3.49 30.27
CA ARG A 236 -10.60 -4.26 30.07
C ARG A 236 -10.85 -4.56 28.59
N GLY A 237 -10.56 -3.63 27.68
CA GLY A 237 -10.58 -3.88 26.22
C GLY A 237 -9.57 -4.94 25.79
N CYS A 238 -8.32 -4.83 26.27
CA CYS A 238 -7.27 -5.84 26.07
C CYS A 238 -7.63 -7.21 26.69
N ALA A 239 -8.29 -7.22 27.84
CA ALA A 239 -8.74 -8.46 28.49
C ALA A 239 -9.85 -9.17 27.70
N ILE A 240 -10.76 -8.41 27.08
CA ILE A 240 -11.84 -8.97 26.25
C ILE A 240 -11.30 -9.50 24.92
N SER A 241 -10.39 -8.77 24.26
CA SER A 241 -9.81 -9.21 22.98
C SER A 241 -8.72 -10.28 23.12
N GLY A 242 -8.15 -10.42 24.32
CA GLY A 242 -6.95 -11.23 24.57
C GLY A 242 -5.64 -10.56 24.14
N LEU A 243 -5.71 -9.42 23.43
CA LEU A 243 -4.54 -8.70 22.92
C LEU A 243 -3.80 -7.97 24.05
N ARG A 244 -2.46 -7.98 24.00
CA ARG A 244 -1.60 -7.31 24.98
C ARG A 244 -0.64 -6.37 24.28
N ILE A 245 -0.47 -5.16 24.81
CA ILE A 245 0.49 -4.18 24.28
C ILE A 245 1.88 -4.54 24.82
N ASN A 246 2.86 -4.58 23.94
CA ASN A 246 4.26 -4.73 24.31
C ASN A 246 4.79 -3.36 24.76
N LEU A 247 4.76 -3.12 26.06
CA LEU A 247 5.20 -1.85 26.63
C LEU A 247 6.70 -1.59 26.42
N ASP A 248 7.51 -2.64 26.34
CA ASP A 248 8.95 -2.53 26.10
C ASP A 248 9.32 -2.11 24.68
N LYS A 249 8.46 -2.42 23.71
CA LYS A 249 8.63 -2.04 22.29
C LYS A 249 7.79 -0.83 21.90
N SER A 250 6.86 -0.43 22.76
CA SER A 250 6.02 0.74 22.54
C SER A 250 6.73 2.02 22.95
N GLU A 251 6.61 3.04 22.10
CA GLU A 251 7.33 4.31 22.25
C GLU A 251 6.38 5.49 22.11
N ILE A 252 6.63 6.54 22.86
CA ILE A 252 6.00 7.85 22.75
C ILE A 252 7.02 8.83 22.18
N LEU A 253 6.67 9.48 21.08
CA LEU A 253 7.55 10.35 20.32
C LEU A 253 7.01 11.80 20.40
N PRO A 254 7.83 12.77 20.85
CA PRO A 254 7.42 14.18 20.85
C PRO A 254 7.47 14.75 19.44
N VAL A 255 6.47 15.56 19.11
CA VAL A 255 6.42 16.39 17.90
C VAL A 255 6.32 17.85 18.35
N GLY A 256 7.35 18.64 18.08
CA GLY A 256 7.42 20.01 18.61
C GLY A 256 7.89 20.06 20.07
N ARG A 257 7.47 21.07 20.83
CA ARG A 257 7.91 21.29 22.22
C ARG A 257 6.90 20.70 23.21
N VAL A 258 7.20 19.53 23.77
CA VAL A 258 6.33 18.84 24.74
C VAL A 258 7.02 18.83 26.11
N GLU A 259 6.47 19.55 27.09
CA GLU A 259 7.11 19.74 28.40
C GLU A 259 6.91 18.57 29.38
N ASN A 260 5.80 17.81 29.27
CA ASN A 260 5.42 16.75 30.23
C ASN A 260 5.52 15.33 29.63
N LEU A 261 6.50 15.08 28.77
CA LEU A 261 6.59 13.83 28.01
C LEU A 261 6.94 12.62 28.89
N GLU A 262 7.81 12.80 29.87
CA GLU A 262 8.25 11.74 30.77
C GLU A 262 7.13 11.29 31.71
N ALA A 263 6.35 12.24 32.24
CA ALA A 263 5.18 11.95 33.05
C ALA A 263 4.12 11.18 32.24
N LEU A 264 3.90 11.59 30.99
CA LEU A 264 3.03 10.92 30.06
C LEU A 264 3.47 9.47 29.81
N ALA A 265 4.76 9.28 29.48
CA ALA A 265 5.33 7.96 29.23
C ALA A 265 5.24 7.04 30.44
N LEU A 266 5.44 7.56 31.65
CA LEU A 266 5.27 6.82 32.91
C LEU A 266 3.80 6.41 33.13
N GLU A 267 2.84 7.28 32.79
CA GLU A 267 1.41 6.98 32.89
C GLU A 267 0.95 5.95 31.84
N VAL A 268 1.57 5.92 30.66
CA VAL A 268 1.27 4.86 29.67
C VAL A 268 2.01 3.56 30.00
N GLY A 269 3.18 3.68 30.61
CA GLY A 269 4.13 2.60 30.80
C GLY A 269 4.98 2.33 29.54
N CYS A 270 5.13 3.30 28.64
CA CYS A 270 5.89 3.17 27.40
C CYS A 270 7.24 3.91 27.48
N LYS A 271 8.15 3.61 26.56
CA LYS A 271 9.44 4.32 26.46
C LYS A 271 9.28 5.69 25.79
N VAL A 272 10.10 6.66 26.18
CA VAL A 272 10.24 7.93 25.45
C VAL A 272 11.21 7.73 24.29
N GLY A 273 10.74 7.92 23.07
CA GLY A 273 11.58 7.93 21.87
C GLY A 273 11.81 9.35 21.34
N ARG A 274 12.49 9.46 20.20
CA ARG A 274 12.79 10.75 19.54
C ARG A 274 12.58 10.66 18.03
N LEU A 275 12.24 11.78 17.42
CA LEU A 275 12.26 11.93 15.97
C LEU A 275 13.68 12.35 15.51
N PRO A 276 14.17 11.85 14.36
CA PRO A 276 13.50 10.90 13.47
C PRO A 276 13.50 9.45 13.99
N ASN A 277 12.41 8.70 13.76
CA ASN A 277 12.24 7.30 14.18
C ASN A 277 11.80 6.41 12.99
N SER A 278 12.13 5.12 12.99
CA SER A 278 11.72 4.22 11.90
C SER A 278 10.27 3.73 12.06
N TYR A 279 9.46 3.92 11.03
CA TYR A 279 8.10 3.39 10.92
C TYR A 279 7.94 2.70 9.57
N LEU A 280 7.63 1.40 9.60
CA LEU A 280 7.52 0.55 8.40
C LEU A 280 8.81 0.57 7.54
N GLY A 281 9.96 0.91 8.11
CA GLY A 281 11.22 1.07 7.38
C GLY A 281 11.43 2.44 6.71
N ILE A 282 10.47 3.36 6.84
CA ILE A 282 10.60 4.78 6.44
C ILE A 282 10.91 5.62 7.69
N PRO A 283 11.84 6.58 7.63
CA PRO A 283 12.06 7.50 8.74
C PRO A 283 10.91 8.51 8.86
N LEU A 284 10.29 8.59 10.04
CA LEU A 284 9.32 9.62 10.39
C LEU A 284 10.03 10.88 10.86
N GLY A 285 9.57 12.04 10.39
CA GLY A 285 10.06 13.35 10.86
C GLY A 285 11.52 13.63 10.48
N ALA A 286 12.11 12.84 9.59
CA ALA A 286 13.42 13.15 9.03
C ALA A 286 13.29 14.27 8.00
N ASN A 287 14.33 15.10 7.91
CA ASN A 287 14.42 16.07 6.83
C ASN A 287 14.45 15.35 5.47
N HIS A 288 13.61 15.79 4.53
CA HIS A 288 13.50 15.20 3.19
C HIS A 288 14.82 15.20 2.39
N LYS A 289 15.80 16.04 2.75
CA LYS A 289 17.15 16.08 2.13
C LYS A 289 18.21 15.28 2.89
N SER A 290 17.85 14.61 3.98
CA SER A 290 18.81 13.91 4.83
C SER A 290 19.54 12.81 4.06
N VAL A 291 20.88 12.90 4.03
CA VAL A 291 21.76 11.88 3.47
C VAL A 291 21.79 10.65 4.38
N ALA A 292 21.72 10.84 5.70
CA ALA A 292 21.85 9.77 6.69
C ALA A 292 20.77 8.68 6.56
N VAL A 293 19.59 9.05 6.06
CA VAL A 293 18.49 8.12 5.77
C VAL A 293 18.91 7.02 4.78
N TRP A 294 19.86 7.32 3.90
CA TRP A 294 20.30 6.41 2.83
C TRP A 294 21.49 5.53 3.23
N ASP A 295 22.14 5.78 4.36
CA ASP A 295 23.32 5.01 4.79
C ASP A 295 22.96 3.52 4.98
N GLY A 296 21.76 3.22 5.49
CA GLY A 296 21.28 1.83 5.61
C GLY A 296 21.04 1.12 4.27
N VAL A 297 20.77 1.86 3.18
CA VAL A 297 20.72 1.29 1.82
C VAL A 297 22.12 0.99 1.32
N GLU A 298 23.04 1.94 1.50
CA GLU A 298 24.42 1.78 1.10
C GLU A 298 25.09 0.59 1.79
N GLU A 299 24.82 0.43 3.09
CA GLU A 299 25.32 -0.71 3.86
C GLU A 299 24.72 -2.04 3.40
N ARG A 300 23.46 -2.06 2.95
CA ARG A 300 22.86 -3.26 2.34
C ARG A 300 23.49 -3.60 0.99
N PHE A 301 23.85 -2.60 0.18
CA PHE A 301 24.60 -2.83 -1.06
C PHE A 301 25.94 -3.48 -0.74
N ARG A 302 26.71 -2.89 0.18
CA ARG A 302 28.04 -3.42 0.57
C ARG A 302 27.95 -4.83 1.11
N ARG A 303 27.04 -5.11 2.05
CA ARG A 303 26.84 -6.46 2.60
C ARG A 303 26.49 -7.48 1.52
N ARG A 304 25.61 -7.15 0.57
CA ARG A 304 25.26 -8.09 -0.50
C ARG A 304 26.43 -8.33 -1.46
N LEU A 305 27.17 -7.29 -1.79
CA LEU A 305 28.36 -7.40 -2.63
C LEU A 305 29.47 -8.22 -1.97
N ALA A 306 29.65 -8.10 -0.65
CA ALA A 306 30.63 -8.89 0.10
C ALA A 306 30.33 -10.40 0.08
N LEU A 307 29.04 -10.77 0.10
CA LEU A 307 28.60 -12.18 -0.02
C LEU A 307 28.88 -12.75 -1.42
N TRP A 308 28.88 -11.90 -2.44
CA TRP A 308 29.15 -12.31 -3.80
C TRP A 308 30.65 -12.43 -3.99
N LYS A 309 31.14 -13.66 -4.12
CA LYS A 309 32.54 -13.92 -4.46
C LYS A 309 32.81 -13.43 -5.89
N ARG A 310 33.07 -12.13 -5.99
CA ARG A 310 33.16 -11.34 -7.23
C ARG A 310 34.01 -11.98 -8.31
N ASN A 311 35.11 -12.63 -7.92
CA ASN A 311 36.06 -13.26 -8.83
C ASN A 311 35.47 -14.47 -9.59
N TYR A 312 34.36 -15.04 -9.10
CA TYR A 312 33.72 -16.22 -9.70
C TYR A 312 32.45 -15.87 -10.50
N ILE A 313 32.11 -14.59 -10.63
CA ILE A 313 30.91 -14.15 -11.33
C ILE A 313 31.31 -13.47 -12.64
N SER A 314 30.81 -14.01 -13.75
CA SER A 314 30.99 -13.44 -15.09
C SER A 314 30.44 -12.00 -15.17
N LYS A 315 30.94 -11.20 -16.11
CA LYS A 315 30.43 -9.83 -16.33
C LYS A 315 28.92 -9.82 -16.57
N GLY A 316 28.40 -10.78 -17.35
CA GLY A 316 26.97 -10.98 -17.56
C GLY A 316 26.20 -11.26 -16.26
N GLY A 317 26.72 -12.17 -15.41
CA GLY A 317 26.13 -12.44 -14.10
C GLY A 317 26.10 -11.22 -13.18
N ARG A 318 27.17 -10.41 -13.18
CA ARG A 318 27.22 -9.14 -12.41
C ARG A 318 26.17 -8.15 -12.89
N ILE A 319 25.98 -8.00 -14.20
CA ILE A 319 24.91 -7.14 -14.77
C ILE A 319 23.54 -7.62 -14.30
N THR A 320 23.27 -8.93 -14.36
CA THR A 320 22.01 -9.51 -13.89
C THR A 320 21.77 -9.20 -12.42
N LEU A 321 22.78 -9.38 -11.56
CA LEU A 321 22.68 -9.08 -10.13
C LEU A 321 22.49 -7.59 -9.83
N ILE A 322 23.13 -6.70 -10.61
CA ILE A 322 22.89 -5.25 -10.51
C ILE A 322 21.41 -4.94 -10.84
N ARG A 323 20.89 -5.54 -11.92
CA ARG A 323 19.53 -5.28 -12.42
C ARG A 323 18.45 -5.87 -11.52
N SER A 324 18.63 -7.07 -11.00
CA SER A 324 17.62 -7.77 -10.19
C SER A 324 17.69 -7.40 -8.70
N THR A 325 18.91 -7.32 -8.15
CA THR A 325 19.11 -7.28 -6.70
C THR A 325 19.53 -5.90 -6.21
N LEU A 326 20.60 -5.31 -6.76
CA LEU A 326 21.02 -3.97 -6.31
C LEU A 326 20.04 -2.87 -6.74
N SER A 327 19.27 -3.09 -7.81
CA SER A 327 18.24 -2.15 -8.25
C SER A 327 16.95 -2.21 -7.46
N SER A 328 16.66 -3.31 -6.77
CA SER A 328 15.46 -3.45 -5.94
C SER A 328 15.65 -2.93 -4.51
N MET A 329 16.86 -3.05 -3.94
CA MET A 329 17.18 -2.60 -2.57
C MET A 329 16.78 -1.15 -2.23
N PRO A 330 17.03 -0.13 -3.09
CA PRO A 330 16.66 1.25 -2.77
C PRO A 330 15.20 1.58 -3.09
N ILE A 331 14.46 0.72 -3.82
CA ILE A 331 13.13 1.05 -4.37
C ILE A 331 12.16 1.47 -3.27
N TYR A 332 12.20 0.80 -2.13
CA TYR A 332 11.30 1.10 -1.02
C TYR A 332 11.45 2.56 -0.53
N LEU A 333 12.68 3.03 -0.31
CA LEU A 333 12.93 4.44 0.06
C LEU A 333 12.71 5.39 -1.12
N MET A 334 13.18 5.03 -2.32
CA MET A 334 13.01 5.85 -3.53
C MET A 334 11.56 6.05 -3.94
N SER A 335 10.66 5.19 -3.49
CA SER A 335 9.23 5.33 -3.76
C SER A 335 8.62 6.51 -3.01
N LEU A 336 9.23 7.00 -1.93
CA LEU A 336 8.66 8.09 -1.12
C LEU A 336 9.61 9.27 -0.93
N LEU A 337 10.93 9.04 -0.97
CA LEU A 337 11.95 10.02 -0.69
C LEU A 337 12.70 10.43 -1.94
N ARG A 338 12.97 11.74 -2.06
CA ARG A 338 13.87 12.27 -3.07
C ARG A 338 15.32 11.92 -2.71
N MET A 339 15.98 11.15 -3.56
CA MET A 339 17.38 10.80 -3.35
C MET A 339 18.29 12.02 -3.59
N PRO A 340 19.12 12.44 -2.61
CA PRO A 340 20.11 13.48 -2.82
C PRO A 340 21.12 13.06 -3.89
N ARG A 341 21.59 14.03 -4.71
CA ARG A 341 22.56 13.76 -5.79
C ARG A 341 23.81 13.04 -5.29
N VAL A 342 24.32 13.43 -4.12
CA VAL A 342 25.50 12.82 -3.49
C VAL A 342 25.29 11.33 -3.20
N VAL A 343 24.11 10.94 -2.71
CA VAL A 343 23.75 9.53 -2.45
C VAL A 343 23.68 8.76 -3.76
N SER A 344 23.01 9.31 -4.78
CA SER A 344 22.92 8.68 -6.10
C SER A 344 24.32 8.40 -6.67
N LEU A 345 25.23 9.38 -6.60
CA LEU A 345 26.61 9.21 -7.05
C LEU A 345 27.37 8.13 -6.26
N ARG A 346 27.18 8.05 -4.94
CA ARG A 346 27.78 7.00 -4.09
C ARG A 346 27.28 5.60 -4.48
N LEU A 347 25.97 5.41 -4.64
CA LEU A 347 25.38 4.12 -5.00
C LEU A 347 25.73 3.70 -6.44
N GLU A 348 25.71 4.63 -7.40
CA GLU A 348 26.13 4.37 -8.78
C GLU A 348 27.63 4.06 -8.87
N LYS A 349 28.46 4.68 -8.03
CA LYS A 349 29.87 4.30 -7.89
C LYS A 349 30.02 2.85 -7.43
N ILE A 350 29.29 2.43 -6.39
CA ILE A 350 29.31 1.04 -5.92
C ILE A 350 28.94 0.04 -7.03
N ARG A 351 27.93 0.35 -7.85
CA ARG A 351 27.50 -0.49 -8.99
C ARG A 351 28.55 -0.57 -10.09
N ARG A 352 29.12 0.57 -10.47
CA ARG A 352 30.21 0.67 -11.45
C ARG A 352 31.42 -0.12 -11.01
N ASP A 353 31.80 0.12 -9.76
CA ASP A 353 32.94 -0.53 -9.16
C ASP A 353 32.71 -2.03 -9.22
N PHE A 354 31.58 -2.56 -8.73
CA PHE A 354 31.23 -3.99 -8.81
C PHE A 354 31.28 -4.57 -10.24
N LEU A 355 30.70 -3.88 -11.22
CA LEU A 355 30.67 -4.35 -12.60
C LEU A 355 32.08 -4.55 -13.17
N TRP A 356 32.95 -3.55 -13.02
CA TRP A 356 34.21 -3.48 -13.77
C TRP A 356 35.45 -3.95 -13.03
N GLY A 357 35.52 -3.80 -11.71
CA GLY A 357 36.72 -4.20 -10.97
C GLY A 357 36.91 -5.73 -10.87
N GLU A 358 38.11 -6.13 -10.46
CA GLU A 358 38.49 -7.50 -10.11
C GLU A 358 39.08 -7.47 -8.69
N GLY A 359 38.66 -8.37 -7.81
CA GLY A 359 39.11 -8.38 -6.41
C GLY A 359 38.78 -7.11 -5.59
N ALA A 360 39.35 -7.05 -4.36
CA ALA A 360 39.24 -5.92 -3.44
C ALA A 360 40.38 -4.90 -3.59
N LEU A 361 41.48 -5.29 -4.25
CA LEU A 361 42.73 -4.52 -4.30
C LEU A 361 43.09 -4.01 -5.71
N GLU A 362 42.49 -4.53 -6.79
CA GLU A 362 42.78 -4.07 -8.15
C GLU A 362 41.73 -3.06 -8.66
N ARG A 363 42.16 -1.82 -8.85
CA ARG A 363 41.35 -0.79 -9.53
C ARG A 363 41.55 -0.92 -11.04
N LYS A 364 40.62 -1.60 -11.73
CA LYS A 364 40.53 -1.51 -13.19
C LYS A 364 39.76 -0.24 -13.62
N PRO A 365 40.16 0.40 -14.74
CA PRO A 365 39.39 1.49 -15.31
C PRO A 365 38.00 1.01 -15.74
N HIS A 366 37.00 1.89 -15.63
CA HIS A 366 35.65 1.61 -16.11
C HIS A 366 35.68 1.59 -17.64
N LEU A 367 35.56 0.40 -18.23
CA LEU A 367 35.79 0.20 -19.67
C LEU A 367 34.76 0.89 -20.58
N VAL A 368 33.54 1.11 -20.07
CA VAL A 368 32.44 1.71 -20.82
C VAL A 368 31.85 2.84 -20.00
N ASN A 369 31.54 3.96 -20.67
CA ASN A 369 30.82 5.07 -20.06
C ASN A 369 29.52 4.57 -19.41
N TRP A 370 29.26 5.01 -18.17
CA TRP A 370 28.08 4.61 -17.43
C TRP A 370 26.78 4.98 -18.13
N ASP A 371 26.77 6.08 -18.89
CA ASP A 371 25.61 6.50 -19.66
C ASP A 371 25.24 5.47 -20.75
N SER A 372 26.25 4.89 -21.40
CA SER A 372 26.08 3.80 -22.37
C SER A 372 25.65 2.51 -21.68
N VAL A 373 26.24 2.17 -20.53
CA VAL A 373 25.82 1.01 -19.70
C VAL A 373 24.33 1.14 -19.30
N CYS A 374 23.90 2.35 -18.97
CA CYS A 374 22.53 2.63 -18.57
C CYS A 374 21.52 2.77 -19.72
N SER A 375 22.00 2.77 -20.97
CA SER A 375 21.12 2.86 -22.13
C SER A 375 20.31 1.58 -22.34
N ASP A 376 19.17 1.71 -23.05
CA ASP A 376 18.32 0.58 -23.41
C ASP A 376 19.14 -0.44 -24.24
N ILE A 377 18.86 -1.73 -24.04
CA ILE A 377 19.48 -2.83 -24.79
C ILE A 377 19.25 -2.63 -26.30
N ARG A 378 18.07 -2.13 -26.68
CA ARG A 378 17.72 -1.80 -28.07
C ARG A 378 18.58 -0.68 -28.67
N LYS A 379 19.21 0.14 -27.83
CA LYS A 379 20.12 1.23 -28.22
C LYS A 379 21.58 0.84 -28.03
N GLY A 380 21.89 -0.45 -27.88
CA GLY A 380 23.25 -0.95 -27.66
C GLY A 380 23.77 -0.81 -26.22
N GLY A 381 22.90 -0.49 -25.26
CA GLY A 381 23.25 -0.43 -23.84
C GLY A 381 23.12 -1.77 -23.10
N LEU A 382 23.39 -1.78 -21.79
CA LEU A 382 23.32 -2.99 -20.95
C LEU A 382 22.03 -3.08 -20.11
N GLY A 383 21.10 -2.12 -20.29
CA GLY A 383 19.80 -2.12 -19.63
C GLY A 383 19.86 -1.87 -18.11
N VAL A 384 20.94 -1.27 -17.60
CA VAL A 384 21.05 -0.91 -16.18
C VAL A 384 20.30 0.39 -15.92
N ARG A 385 19.26 0.35 -15.08
CA ARG A 385 18.48 1.57 -14.78
C ARG A 385 19.28 2.53 -13.89
N ARG A 386 19.40 3.78 -14.33
CA ARG A 386 19.94 4.87 -13.52
C ARG A 386 19.03 5.13 -12.31
N LEU A 387 19.60 5.16 -11.11
CA LEU A 387 18.88 5.36 -9.86
C LEU A 387 18.15 6.70 -9.80
N SER A 388 18.78 7.78 -10.29
CA SER A 388 18.14 9.10 -10.30
C SER A 388 16.88 9.13 -11.17
N THR A 389 16.93 8.52 -12.36
CA THR A 389 15.79 8.44 -13.27
C THR A 389 14.70 7.54 -12.69
N LEU A 390 15.08 6.41 -12.08
CA LEU A 390 14.15 5.52 -11.41
C LEU A 390 13.46 6.19 -10.22
N ASN A 391 14.20 6.92 -9.37
CA ASN A 391 13.63 7.67 -8.25
C ASN A 391 12.64 8.73 -8.73
N ARG A 392 12.97 9.50 -9.78
CA ARG A 392 12.03 10.45 -10.41
C ARG A 392 10.76 9.76 -10.87
N ALA A 393 10.87 8.66 -11.63
CA ALA A 393 9.71 7.93 -12.12
C ALA A 393 8.82 7.38 -10.99
N LEU A 394 9.43 6.86 -9.91
CA LEU A 394 8.70 6.38 -8.73
C LEU A 394 7.97 7.53 -8.00
N LEU A 395 8.55 8.72 -7.92
CA LEU A 395 7.89 9.90 -7.35
C LEU A 395 6.80 10.44 -8.29
N CYS A 396 7.00 10.41 -9.61
CA CYS A 396 5.95 10.74 -10.59
C CYS A 396 4.73 9.82 -10.41
N LYS A 397 4.93 8.52 -10.12
CA LYS A 397 3.85 7.57 -9.88
C LYS A 397 2.86 8.08 -8.83
N TRP A 398 3.29 8.79 -7.79
CA TRP A 398 2.37 9.37 -6.80
C TRP A 398 1.46 10.46 -7.36
N ASN A 399 1.95 11.29 -8.28
CA ASN A 399 1.12 12.30 -8.94
C ASN A 399 0.07 11.62 -9.85
N TRP A 400 0.47 10.57 -10.57
CA TRP A 400 -0.47 9.73 -11.32
C TRP A 400 -1.51 9.08 -10.40
N ARG A 401 -1.09 8.54 -9.24
CA ARG A 401 -2.00 7.99 -8.25
C ARG A 401 -2.93 9.06 -7.67
N PHE A 402 -2.46 10.29 -7.44
CA PHE A 402 -3.29 11.39 -6.93
C PHE A 402 -4.44 11.74 -7.89
N ALA A 403 -4.17 11.68 -9.19
CA ALA A 403 -5.15 11.88 -10.26
C ALA A 403 -6.19 10.74 -10.34
N ASN A 404 -5.83 9.50 -9.99
CA ASN A 404 -6.68 8.32 -10.20
C ASN A 404 -7.36 7.79 -8.91
N GLU A 405 -6.66 7.77 -7.78
CA GLU A 405 -7.11 7.19 -6.50
C GLU A 405 -7.89 8.21 -5.66
N ARG A 406 -9.08 8.61 -6.15
CA ARG A 406 -9.88 9.70 -5.58
C ARG A 406 -10.37 9.46 -4.14
N GLU A 407 -10.75 8.23 -3.85
CA GLU A 407 -11.31 7.83 -2.55
C GLU A 407 -10.23 7.44 -1.53
N ALA A 408 -8.96 7.44 -1.91
CA ALA A 408 -7.90 7.02 -1.01
C ALA A 408 -7.67 8.03 0.11
N LEU A 409 -7.57 7.55 1.36
CA LEU A 409 -7.37 8.40 2.54
C LEU A 409 -6.14 9.29 2.41
N TRP A 410 -5.03 8.76 1.91
CA TRP A 410 -3.79 9.53 1.73
C TRP A 410 -4.02 10.71 0.77
N ARG A 411 -4.77 10.49 -0.30
CA ARG A 411 -5.11 11.52 -1.28
C ARG A 411 -5.97 12.61 -0.67
N GLN A 412 -6.97 12.24 0.14
CA GLN A 412 -7.82 13.18 0.86
C GLN A 412 -7.03 14.03 1.87
N VAL A 413 -6.09 13.42 2.61
CA VAL A 413 -5.20 14.13 3.54
C VAL A 413 -4.34 15.15 2.79
N ILE A 414 -3.73 14.74 1.68
CA ILE A 414 -2.90 15.60 0.83
C ILE A 414 -3.73 16.75 0.23
N SER A 415 -4.90 16.44 -0.31
CA SER A 415 -5.84 17.43 -0.87
C SER A 415 -6.26 18.46 0.19
N ARG A 416 -6.63 18.03 1.39
CA ARG A 416 -6.98 18.96 2.48
C ARG A 416 -5.81 19.82 2.94
N LYS A 417 -4.59 19.26 2.93
CA LYS A 417 -3.39 19.99 3.37
C LYS A 417 -2.93 21.04 2.36
N PHE A 418 -2.92 20.71 1.07
CA PHE A 418 -2.32 21.56 0.03
C PHE A 418 -3.34 22.21 -0.91
N GLY A 419 -4.60 21.79 -0.88
CA GLY A 419 -5.61 22.18 -1.86
C GLY A 419 -5.44 21.48 -3.21
N GLU A 420 -6.45 21.65 -4.06
CA GLU A 420 -6.54 21.07 -5.39
C GLU A 420 -6.53 22.16 -6.48
N GLU A 421 -6.06 21.81 -7.68
CA GLU A 421 -6.07 22.63 -8.90
C GLU A 421 -6.55 21.81 -10.11
N GLU A 422 -6.89 22.50 -11.20
CA GLU A 422 -7.20 21.91 -12.51
C GLU A 422 -8.22 20.76 -12.40
N GLY A 423 -9.44 21.07 -11.91
CA GLY A 423 -10.48 20.05 -11.77
C GLY A 423 -10.16 18.95 -10.76
N GLY A 424 -9.13 19.14 -9.92
CA GLY A 424 -8.67 18.21 -8.91
C GLY A 424 -7.58 17.23 -9.37
N TRP A 425 -7.07 17.33 -10.60
CA TRP A 425 -6.01 16.44 -11.09
C TRP A 425 -4.69 16.59 -10.35
N TYR A 426 -4.41 17.78 -9.82
CA TYR A 426 -3.17 18.09 -9.13
C TYR A 426 -3.42 18.81 -7.81
N THR A 427 -2.42 18.78 -6.92
CA THR A 427 -2.39 19.71 -5.79
C THR A 427 -1.81 21.05 -6.21
N ARG A 428 -2.14 22.10 -5.46
CA ARG A 428 -1.50 23.41 -5.60
C ARG A 428 0.01 23.31 -5.48
N GLU A 429 0.71 24.25 -6.13
CA GLU A 429 2.16 24.38 -5.97
C GLU A 429 2.54 24.69 -4.52
N VAL A 430 3.42 23.88 -3.95
CA VAL A 430 3.90 24.05 -2.57
C VAL A 430 5.10 25.00 -2.55
N ARG A 431 4.84 26.29 -2.37
CA ARG A 431 5.85 27.38 -2.36
C ARG A 431 6.50 27.65 -1.00
N GLU A 432 6.03 27.01 0.06
CA GLU A 432 6.52 27.19 1.44
C GLU A 432 7.98 26.75 1.65
N GLY A 433 8.60 27.10 2.79
CA GLY A 433 9.99 26.79 3.14
C GLY A 433 10.36 25.29 3.24
N PHE A 434 11.59 25.00 3.68
CA PHE A 434 12.07 23.62 3.89
C PHE A 434 11.48 23.02 5.18
N GLY A 435 11.03 21.77 5.15
CA GLY A 435 10.41 21.05 6.28
C GLY A 435 10.59 19.53 6.22
N VAL A 436 9.78 18.78 6.95
CA VAL A 436 9.81 17.29 6.95
C VAL A 436 8.79 16.68 5.98
N GLY A 437 7.96 17.52 5.34
CA GLY A 437 7.01 17.13 4.31
C GLY A 437 7.68 16.54 3.07
N LEU A 438 7.13 15.42 2.59
CA LEU A 438 7.61 14.63 1.46
C LEU A 438 6.86 15.00 0.18
N TRP A 439 5.58 15.36 0.31
CA TRP A 439 4.69 15.65 -0.82
C TRP A 439 5.20 16.78 -1.70
N LYS A 440 5.84 17.78 -1.10
CA LYS A 440 6.45 18.89 -1.86
C LYS A 440 7.45 18.40 -2.91
N GLU A 441 8.33 17.46 -2.56
CA GLU A 441 9.31 16.91 -3.50
C GLU A 441 8.67 15.95 -4.50
N ILE A 442 7.64 15.22 -4.08
CA ILE A 442 6.83 14.38 -4.97
C ILE A 442 6.13 15.24 -6.04
N ARG A 443 5.46 16.32 -5.62
CA ARG A 443 4.70 17.23 -6.48
C ARG A 443 5.55 17.92 -7.54
N LYS A 444 6.81 18.23 -7.22
CA LYS A 444 7.78 18.80 -8.19
C LYS A 444 8.03 17.88 -9.37
N GLU A 445 8.07 16.56 -9.15
CA GLU A 445 8.25 15.60 -10.25
C GLU A 445 6.97 15.41 -11.08
N GLY A 446 5.82 15.88 -10.59
CA GLY A 446 4.53 15.85 -11.32
C GLY A 446 4.53 16.68 -12.60
N ALA A 447 5.34 17.74 -12.68
CA ALA A 447 5.49 18.56 -13.90
C ALA A 447 5.95 17.72 -15.11
N LEU A 448 6.66 16.61 -14.89
CA LEU A 448 7.06 15.70 -15.96
C LEU A 448 5.90 14.93 -16.59
N LEU A 449 4.76 14.84 -15.90
CA LEU A 449 3.58 14.13 -16.36
C LEU A 449 2.64 15.02 -17.17
N GLN A 450 2.56 16.32 -16.87
CA GLN A 450 1.54 17.22 -17.44
C GLN A 450 1.48 17.15 -18.98
N ASN A 451 2.62 17.06 -19.66
CA ASN A 451 2.69 17.01 -21.14
C ASN A 451 2.69 15.57 -21.72
N LYS A 452 2.45 14.55 -20.89
CA LYS A 452 2.52 13.12 -21.27
C LYS A 452 1.29 12.34 -20.82
N VAL A 453 0.27 13.04 -20.32
CA VAL A 453 -0.99 12.47 -19.88
C VAL A 453 -2.04 12.81 -20.91
N VAL A 454 -2.90 11.84 -21.19
CA VAL A 454 -4.11 11.98 -21.99
C VAL A 454 -5.30 11.72 -21.07
N PHE A 455 -6.34 12.54 -21.19
CA PHE A 455 -7.55 12.45 -20.39
C PHE A 455 -8.63 11.68 -21.15
N SER A 456 -9.23 10.69 -20.49
CA SER A 456 -10.46 10.08 -20.98
C SER A 456 -11.64 10.93 -20.52
N VAL A 457 -12.47 11.37 -21.48
CA VAL A 457 -13.63 12.20 -21.19
C VAL A 457 -14.73 11.35 -20.57
N GLY A 458 -15.06 11.65 -19.31
CA GLY A 458 -16.28 11.16 -18.66
C GLY A 458 -17.39 12.20 -18.75
N ASN A 459 -17.84 12.74 -17.61
CA ASN A 459 -18.89 13.77 -17.56
C ASN A 459 -18.42 15.20 -17.93
N GLY A 460 -17.20 15.37 -18.44
CA GLY A 460 -16.65 16.66 -18.87
C GLY A 460 -16.40 17.72 -17.78
N ARG A 461 -16.70 17.48 -16.51
CA ARG A 461 -16.64 18.53 -15.44
C ARG A 461 -15.23 18.90 -14.98
N ARG A 462 -14.22 18.23 -15.49
CA ARG A 462 -12.85 18.25 -14.94
C ARG A 462 -11.77 18.38 -15.99
N VAL A 463 -12.15 18.35 -17.25
CA VAL A 463 -11.23 18.39 -18.38
C VAL A 463 -11.51 19.68 -19.10
N LYS A 464 -10.48 20.50 -19.29
CA LYS A 464 -10.56 21.75 -20.02
C LYS A 464 -10.61 21.48 -21.51
N PHE A 465 -11.54 22.12 -22.18
CA PHE A 465 -11.77 21.90 -23.60
C PHE A 465 -10.53 22.23 -24.44
N TRP A 466 -9.92 23.40 -24.22
CA TRP A 466 -8.80 23.86 -25.05
C TRP A 466 -7.42 23.39 -24.60
N ASN A 467 -7.23 23.28 -23.28
CA ASN A 467 -5.90 23.18 -22.69
C ASN A 467 -5.49 21.76 -22.30
N ASP A 468 -6.45 20.84 -22.11
CA ASP A 468 -6.14 19.47 -21.72
C ASP A 468 -6.05 18.55 -22.96
N ASN A 469 -5.16 17.55 -22.90
CA ASN A 469 -5.03 16.54 -23.95
C ASN A 469 -6.12 15.48 -23.78
N TRP A 470 -7.33 15.74 -24.27
CA TRP A 470 -8.44 14.78 -24.22
C TRP A 470 -8.86 14.26 -25.59
N CYS A 471 -8.47 14.97 -26.65
CA CYS A 471 -8.64 14.57 -28.03
C CYS A 471 -7.25 14.32 -28.63
N GLU A 472 -6.81 13.06 -28.60
CA GLU A 472 -5.47 12.60 -28.99
C GLU A 472 -4.30 13.05 -28.08
N ASN A 473 -3.09 13.20 -28.65
CA ASN A 473 -1.84 13.46 -27.93
C ASN A 473 -1.54 14.95 -27.71
N PHE A 474 -2.31 15.85 -28.32
CA PHE A 474 -2.12 17.29 -28.26
C PHE A 474 -3.39 17.99 -27.82
N SER A 475 -3.25 19.09 -27.12
CA SER A 475 -4.35 19.96 -26.71
C SER A 475 -4.90 20.72 -27.93
N LEU A 476 -6.20 21.02 -27.93
CA LEU A 476 -6.84 21.71 -29.05
C LEU A 476 -6.27 23.11 -29.28
N ASN A 477 -5.74 23.77 -28.25
CA ASN A 477 -5.04 25.05 -28.40
C ASN A 477 -3.75 24.95 -29.25
N ASN A 478 -3.12 23.77 -29.30
CA ASN A 478 -1.91 23.51 -30.08
C ASN A 478 -2.27 23.06 -31.51
N LEU A 479 -3.36 22.31 -31.66
CA LEU A 479 -3.87 21.87 -32.96
C LEU A 479 -4.52 23.02 -33.73
N PHE A 480 -5.27 23.89 -33.04
CA PHE A 480 -6.03 24.99 -33.63
C PHE A 480 -5.73 26.33 -32.94
N PRO A 481 -4.49 26.85 -33.02
CA PRO A 481 -4.09 28.08 -32.32
C PRO A 481 -4.89 29.31 -32.77
N SER A 482 -5.29 29.37 -34.05
CA SER A 482 -6.12 30.45 -34.59
C SER A 482 -7.53 30.45 -33.98
N LEU A 483 -8.17 29.29 -33.84
CA LEU A 483 -9.49 29.18 -33.20
C LEU A 483 -9.40 29.51 -31.70
N TYR A 484 -8.37 28.99 -31.02
CA TYR A 484 -8.12 29.28 -29.61
C TYR A 484 -7.87 30.77 -29.34
N ALA A 485 -7.22 31.49 -30.26
CA ALA A 485 -6.97 32.92 -30.10
C ALA A 485 -8.27 33.73 -29.92
N PHE A 486 -9.32 33.36 -30.66
CA PHE A 486 -10.64 33.99 -30.65
C PHE A 486 -11.67 33.26 -29.77
N ALA A 487 -11.30 32.19 -29.05
CA ALA A 487 -12.21 31.50 -28.14
C ALA A 487 -12.62 32.43 -26.99
N SER A 488 -13.93 32.58 -26.78
CA SER A 488 -14.49 33.44 -25.73
C SER A 488 -14.20 32.90 -24.33
N PHE A 489 -14.12 31.57 -24.18
CA PHE A 489 -13.84 30.90 -22.91
C PHE A 489 -12.67 29.92 -23.04
N LYS A 490 -11.45 30.42 -22.90
CA LYS A 490 -10.21 29.63 -23.05
C LYS A 490 -10.01 28.59 -21.93
N GLU A 491 -10.60 28.84 -20.77
CA GLU A 491 -10.52 27.96 -19.59
C GLU A 491 -11.79 27.14 -19.34
N ALA A 492 -12.70 27.09 -20.32
CA ALA A 492 -13.96 26.36 -20.19
C ALA A 492 -13.74 24.85 -19.99
N TRP A 493 -14.59 24.26 -19.14
CA TRP A 493 -14.67 22.82 -18.96
C TRP A 493 -15.46 22.20 -20.11
N LEU A 494 -15.15 20.96 -20.48
CA LEU A 494 -15.86 20.23 -21.55
C LEU A 494 -17.38 20.30 -21.35
N VAL A 495 -17.86 20.03 -20.13
CA VAL A 495 -19.31 20.03 -19.82
C VAL A 495 -20.02 21.36 -20.15
N GLU A 496 -19.29 22.48 -20.10
CA GLU A 496 -19.86 23.82 -20.33
C GLU A 496 -20.05 24.09 -21.83
N LEU A 497 -19.37 23.34 -22.69
CA LEU A 497 -19.39 23.50 -24.14
C LEU A 497 -20.13 22.37 -24.84
N TRP A 498 -20.75 21.45 -24.10
CA TRP A 498 -21.57 20.37 -24.67
C TRP A 498 -23.04 20.80 -24.76
N ASP A 499 -23.54 20.91 -25.99
CA ASP A 499 -24.95 21.17 -26.24
C ASP A 499 -25.75 19.85 -26.33
N HIS A 500 -26.84 19.78 -25.57
CA HIS A 500 -27.74 18.62 -25.51
C HIS A 500 -28.98 18.80 -26.40
N SER A 501 -29.01 19.83 -27.24
CA SER A 501 -30.19 20.21 -28.03
C SER A 501 -30.50 19.28 -29.22
N GLY A 502 -29.64 18.31 -29.55
CA GLY A 502 -29.84 17.32 -30.62
C GLY A 502 -29.68 15.85 -30.18
N ASP A 503 -30.04 14.91 -31.07
CA ASP A 503 -29.98 13.45 -30.83
C ASP A 503 -28.54 12.93 -30.64
N GLU A 504 -27.57 13.56 -31.31
CA GLU A 504 -26.13 13.40 -31.10
C GLU A 504 -25.62 14.76 -30.60
N GLY A 505 -25.29 14.87 -29.32
CA GLY A 505 -24.85 16.14 -28.73
C GLY A 505 -23.63 16.73 -29.47
N VAL A 506 -23.52 18.06 -29.49
CA VAL A 506 -22.50 18.77 -30.29
C VAL A 506 -21.65 19.68 -29.39
N TRP A 507 -20.34 19.73 -29.65
CA TRP A 507 -19.46 20.72 -29.03
C TRP A 507 -19.72 22.11 -29.62
N ASN A 508 -20.16 23.07 -28.79
CA ASN A 508 -20.48 24.44 -29.20
C ASN A 508 -19.57 25.48 -28.52
N PRO A 509 -18.28 25.55 -28.87
CA PRO A 509 -17.39 26.60 -28.37
C PRO A 509 -17.81 27.97 -28.89
N SER A 510 -17.96 28.94 -27.99
CA SER A 510 -18.23 30.34 -28.35
C SER A 510 -16.95 31.08 -28.75
N PHE A 511 -17.03 31.89 -29.80
CA PHE A 511 -15.91 32.68 -30.32
C PHE A 511 -16.24 34.18 -30.38
N SER A 512 -15.22 35.03 -30.29
CA SER A 512 -15.37 36.49 -30.30
C SER A 512 -15.70 37.06 -31.68
N ARG A 513 -15.61 36.25 -32.74
CA ARG A 513 -15.98 36.59 -34.12
C ARG A 513 -16.50 35.36 -34.85
N SER A 514 -17.23 35.59 -35.94
CA SER A 514 -17.55 34.54 -36.90
C SER A 514 -16.31 34.13 -37.71
N PHE A 515 -16.25 32.86 -38.10
CA PHE A 515 -15.22 32.30 -38.97
C PHE A 515 -15.79 32.00 -40.35
N ASN A 516 -14.95 32.12 -41.38
CA ASN A 516 -15.29 31.62 -42.71
C ASN A 516 -15.19 30.09 -42.74
N ASP A 517 -15.92 29.42 -43.65
CA ASP A 517 -15.96 27.95 -43.71
C ASP A 517 -14.57 27.30 -43.84
N TRP A 518 -13.66 27.90 -44.62
CA TRP A 518 -12.28 27.42 -44.80
C TRP A 518 -11.40 27.57 -43.53
N GLU A 519 -11.78 28.42 -42.57
CA GLU A 519 -11.06 28.58 -41.30
C GLU A 519 -11.44 27.50 -40.27
N VAL A 520 -12.56 26.81 -40.48
CA VAL A 520 -13.12 25.78 -39.58
C VAL A 520 -13.24 24.40 -40.23
N GLU A 521 -12.85 24.25 -41.49
CA GLU A 521 -12.93 22.98 -42.24
C GLU A 521 -12.19 21.85 -41.50
N GLY A 522 -10.92 22.07 -41.14
CA GLY A 522 -10.14 21.09 -40.37
C GLY A 522 -10.60 20.89 -38.91
N TRP A 523 -11.47 21.76 -38.39
CA TRP A 523 -12.10 21.58 -37.08
C TRP A 523 -13.36 20.73 -37.18
N ARG A 524 -14.17 20.93 -38.23
CA ARG A 524 -15.38 20.16 -38.50
C ARG A 524 -15.09 18.71 -38.86
N ASP A 525 -13.95 18.43 -39.49
CA ASP A 525 -13.55 17.06 -39.84
C ASP A 525 -12.94 16.29 -38.65
N TYR A 526 -12.62 16.99 -37.55
CA TYR A 526 -11.89 16.44 -36.42
C TYR A 526 -12.81 15.88 -35.30
N PHE A 527 -14.05 16.35 -35.23
CA PHE A 527 -15.10 15.91 -34.28
C PHE A 527 -16.31 15.39 -35.04
#